data_AF-A0A6M0LF01-F1
#
_entry.id   AF-A0A6M0LF01-F1
#
_cell.length_a   1.000
_cell.length_b   1.000
_cell.length_c   1.000
_cell.angle_alpha   90.00
_cell.angle_beta   90.00
_cell.angle_gamma   90.00
#
_symmetry.space_group_name_H-M   'P 1'
#
loop_
_entity.id
_entity.type
_entity.pdbx_description
1 polymer ?
#
loop_
_entity_poly.entity_id
_entity_poly.type
_entity_poly.pdbx_seq_one_letter_code
_entity_poly.pdbx_strand_id
1 'polypeptide(L)'
;MSLSSDFKEFCKNIKLDDSAMRTTAREISKKLNKEYYDISGEETEHMYIVGSVGRKTAIKGSSDLDLLFVLPDDVYDKYNGYESGGQSQLLQEVKNVLKERYPKTDISGDGQVVVIEFDAYTVELVPAFINDASSFIYPDTHDGGSWKVTKPLLEQAACDDYDDSSNGAFRDFAGILRAWKNNIGFSFSGLLIDSLVAEFFEKNDLFEGATYYDYREMLLNLFGFLKDEKSNQSYWFALGSNQHVSDKGNGKFVKKAQIAYEKLKESSDDNLNEALSEILGCDFPKSDKAVRAYNLSNYKNTEEFIKDKFPVDIVYNLRIDCEVKQDGWRTNLLSKIIKDDGFLKIDKSLEFMIMSTDCPQPYDIYWKVRNVGDEAERRDDIRGQIVKGRSSHTEHSRYKGPHYTECYIVKHGVCVAKARINVPISG
;
A
#
# COMPACT_ATOMS: atom_id res chain seq x y z
N MET A 1 1.98 28.23 -3.42
CA MET A 1 2.70 27.45 -4.46
C MET A 1 1.78 27.24 -5.67
N SER A 2 2.31 26.96 -6.88
CA SER A 2 1.46 26.55 -8.01
C SER A 2 1.08 25.08 -7.89
N LEU A 3 -0.03 24.66 -8.49
CA LEU A 3 -0.45 23.27 -8.48
C LEU A 3 0.62 22.32 -9.06
N SER A 4 1.33 22.74 -10.12
CA SER A 4 2.44 21.99 -10.68
C SER A 4 3.61 21.82 -9.70
N SER A 5 3.93 22.85 -8.92
CA SER A 5 4.94 22.71 -7.85
C SER A 5 4.45 21.82 -6.70
N ASP A 6 3.15 21.82 -6.41
CA ASP A 6 2.58 20.95 -5.38
C ASP A 6 2.67 19.46 -5.78
N PHE A 7 2.36 19.13 -7.03
CA PHE A 7 2.55 17.76 -7.56
C PHE A 7 4.02 17.34 -7.56
N LYS A 8 4.92 18.22 -7.97
CA LYS A 8 6.36 17.94 -7.95
C LYS A 8 6.86 17.65 -6.53
N GLU A 9 6.46 18.46 -5.55
CA GLU A 9 6.84 18.22 -4.15
C GLU A 9 6.15 16.95 -3.61
N PHE A 10 4.91 16.66 -4.00
CA PHE A 10 4.22 15.43 -3.62
C PHE A 10 4.96 14.18 -4.11
N CYS A 11 5.30 14.09 -5.40
CA CYS A 11 6.04 12.95 -5.97
C CYS A 11 7.39 12.77 -5.28
N LYS A 12 8.07 13.87 -4.94
CA LYS A 12 9.31 13.84 -4.14
C LYS A 12 9.07 13.34 -2.71
N ASN A 13 8.00 13.77 -2.05
CA ASN A 13 7.68 13.38 -0.66
C ASN A 13 7.36 11.89 -0.51
N ILE A 14 6.75 11.29 -1.54
CA ILE A 14 6.39 9.86 -1.55
C ILE A 14 7.50 8.98 -2.13
N LYS A 15 8.63 9.54 -2.60
CA LYS A 15 9.72 8.75 -3.17
C LYS A 15 10.38 7.86 -2.11
N LEU A 16 10.60 6.59 -2.45
CA LEU A 16 11.35 5.67 -1.59
C LEU A 16 12.84 6.03 -1.58
N ASP A 17 13.45 6.04 -0.40
CA ASP A 17 14.90 5.92 -0.23
C ASP A 17 15.25 4.43 -0.05
N ASP A 18 15.80 3.81 -1.08
CA ASP A 18 16.12 2.39 -1.12
C ASP A 18 17.59 2.10 -0.78
N SER A 19 18.35 3.09 -0.29
CA SER A 19 19.78 2.96 -0.04
C SER A 19 20.11 1.83 0.95
N ALA A 20 19.34 1.73 2.03
CA ALA A 20 19.49 0.64 3.01
C ALA A 20 19.15 -0.73 2.41
N MET A 21 18.05 -0.81 1.64
CA MET A 21 17.62 -2.03 0.96
C MET A 21 18.68 -2.54 -0.01
N ARG A 22 19.31 -1.65 -0.78
CA ARG A 22 20.41 -1.99 -1.69
C ARG A 22 21.64 -2.52 -0.95
N THR A 23 21.99 -1.94 0.20
CA THR A 23 23.06 -2.48 1.05
C THR A 23 22.72 -3.87 1.58
N THR A 24 21.48 -4.11 2.04
CA THR A 24 21.04 -5.44 2.46
C THR A 24 21.11 -6.46 1.32
N ALA A 25 20.66 -6.09 0.11
CA ALA A 25 20.74 -6.95 -1.07
C ALA A 25 22.19 -7.38 -1.37
N ARG A 26 23.15 -6.44 -1.28
CA ARG A 26 24.59 -6.72 -1.47
C ARG A 26 25.14 -7.68 -0.42
N GLU A 27 24.79 -7.49 0.84
CA GLU A 27 25.25 -8.37 1.93
C GLU A 27 24.68 -9.78 1.85
N ILE A 28 23.42 -9.92 1.44
CA ILE A 28 22.79 -11.21 1.16
C ILE A 28 23.47 -11.88 -0.04
N SER A 29 23.62 -11.14 -1.15
CA SER A 29 24.30 -11.61 -2.37
C SER A 29 25.69 -12.15 -2.05
N LYS A 30 26.48 -11.40 -1.27
CA LYS A 30 27.83 -11.79 -0.84
C LYS A 30 27.87 -13.08 -0.03
N LYS A 31 26.89 -13.33 0.84
CA LYS A 31 26.82 -14.60 1.58
C LYS A 31 26.46 -15.75 0.62
N LEU A 32 25.47 -15.57 -0.24
CA LEU A 32 24.99 -16.63 -1.13
C LEU A 32 26.01 -16.96 -2.24
N ASN A 33 26.66 -15.95 -2.84
CA ASN A 33 27.74 -16.16 -3.82
C ASN A 33 28.92 -16.92 -3.23
N LYS A 34 29.30 -16.60 -1.99
CA LYS A 34 30.34 -17.36 -1.30
C LYS A 34 29.93 -18.82 -1.08
N GLU A 35 28.67 -19.08 -0.72
CA GLU A 35 28.18 -20.42 -0.42
C GLU A 35 28.03 -21.30 -1.67
N TYR A 36 27.35 -20.77 -2.68
CA TYR A 36 26.91 -21.55 -3.84
C TYR A 36 27.86 -21.51 -5.03
N TYR A 37 28.72 -20.49 -5.10
CA TYR A 37 29.65 -20.30 -6.21
C TYR A 37 31.12 -20.25 -5.78
N ASP A 38 31.41 -20.30 -4.47
CA ASP A 38 32.76 -20.08 -3.89
C ASP A 38 33.39 -18.73 -4.29
N ILE A 39 32.56 -17.73 -4.61
CA ILE A 39 33.02 -16.39 -4.99
C ILE A 39 33.01 -15.48 -3.77
N SER A 40 34.18 -15.26 -3.18
CA SER A 40 34.32 -14.42 -2.00
C SER A 40 34.28 -12.92 -2.35
N GLY A 41 33.33 -12.19 -1.76
CA GLY A 41 33.27 -10.73 -1.85
C GLY A 41 32.41 -10.18 -2.98
N GLU A 42 31.80 -11.03 -3.80
CA GLU A 42 30.91 -10.61 -4.89
C GLU A 42 29.54 -10.19 -4.36
N GLU A 43 29.11 -8.97 -4.67
CA GLU A 43 27.97 -8.31 -4.05
C GLU A 43 26.74 -8.20 -4.98
N THR A 44 26.89 -8.52 -6.26
CA THR A 44 25.89 -8.21 -7.29
C THR A 44 25.59 -9.36 -8.23
N GLU A 45 26.55 -10.23 -8.54
CA GLU A 45 26.28 -11.37 -9.41
C GLU A 45 25.20 -12.29 -8.82
N HIS A 46 24.41 -12.89 -9.70
CA HIS A 46 23.31 -13.81 -9.40
C HIS A 46 22.15 -13.22 -8.58
N MET A 47 22.23 -11.96 -8.12
CA MET A 47 21.20 -11.30 -7.32
C MET A 47 20.45 -10.23 -8.13
N TYR A 48 19.13 -10.29 -8.10
CA TYR A 48 18.24 -9.30 -8.70
C TYR A 48 17.32 -8.69 -7.64
N ILE A 49 17.28 -7.36 -7.59
CA ILE A 49 16.21 -6.65 -6.89
C ILE A 49 14.99 -6.69 -7.82
N VAL A 50 13.91 -7.32 -7.37
CA VAL A 50 12.66 -7.50 -8.13
C VAL A 50 11.50 -6.79 -7.45
N GLY A 51 10.27 -7.12 -7.84
CA GLY A 51 9.09 -6.52 -7.24
C GLY A 51 9.01 -5.01 -7.43
N SER A 52 8.38 -4.31 -6.48
CA SER A 52 8.11 -2.87 -6.62
C SER A 52 9.38 -2.01 -6.56
N VAL A 53 10.41 -2.45 -5.81
CA VAL A 53 11.71 -1.77 -5.74
C VAL A 53 12.48 -1.98 -7.06
N GLY A 54 12.51 -3.20 -7.58
CA GLY A 54 13.14 -3.51 -8.87
C GLY A 54 12.46 -2.80 -10.03
N ARG A 55 11.12 -2.78 -10.02
CA ARG A 55 10.32 -1.97 -10.95
C ARG A 55 10.40 -0.48 -10.65
N LYS A 56 11.12 0.00 -9.63
CA LYS A 56 11.24 1.40 -9.15
C LYS A 56 9.90 2.17 -9.10
N THR A 57 8.83 1.48 -8.68
CA THR A 57 7.48 2.03 -8.45
C THR A 57 7.09 2.02 -6.96
N ALA A 58 7.94 1.47 -6.09
CA ALA A 58 7.78 1.54 -4.64
C ALA A 58 7.76 2.99 -4.13
N ILE A 59 6.99 3.22 -3.07
CA ILE A 59 6.88 4.55 -2.43
C ILE A 59 7.41 4.49 -1.01
N LYS A 60 7.65 5.65 -0.42
CA LYS A 60 8.03 5.81 0.99
C LYS A 60 7.07 5.03 1.88
N GLY A 61 7.64 4.23 2.78
CA GLY A 61 6.87 3.36 3.66
C GLY A 61 6.59 1.97 3.10
N SER A 62 6.97 1.68 1.84
CA SER A 62 7.09 0.29 1.37
C SER A 62 8.05 -0.46 2.27
N SER A 63 7.58 -1.58 2.79
CA SER A 63 8.27 -2.39 3.79
C SER A 63 8.83 -3.69 3.24
N ASP A 64 8.69 -3.95 1.94
CA ASP A 64 9.03 -5.24 1.36
C ASP A 64 10.12 -5.05 0.30
N LEU A 65 11.24 -5.77 0.48
CA LEU A 65 12.33 -5.87 -0.49
C LEU A 65 12.30 -7.27 -1.12
N ASP A 66 11.79 -7.34 -2.34
CA ASP A 66 11.76 -8.57 -3.11
C ASP A 66 13.12 -8.80 -3.79
N LEU A 67 13.77 -9.92 -3.48
CA LEU A 67 15.03 -10.34 -4.07
C LEU A 67 14.85 -11.67 -4.80
N LEU A 68 15.54 -11.83 -5.93
CA LEU A 68 15.64 -13.10 -6.63
C LEU A 68 17.12 -13.46 -6.73
N PHE A 69 17.49 -14.62 -6.22
CA PHE A 69 18.87 -15.13 -6.32
C PHE A 69 18.92 -16.38 -7.20
N VAL A 70 19.71 -16.31 -8.26
CA VAL A 70 19.92 -17.43 -9.19
C VAL A 70 20.91 -18.39 -8.56
N LEU A 71 20.49 -19.63 -8.39
CA LEU A 71 21.29 -20.73 -7.88
C LEU A 71 21.90 -21.55 -9.04
N PRO A 72 23.01 -22.27 -8.79
CA PRO A 72 23.59 -23.20 -9.75
C PRO A 72 22.64 -24.33 -10.18
N ASP A 73 22.82 -24.85 -11.40
CA ASP A 73 22.01 -25.94 -11.96
C ASP A 73 22.09 -27.25 -11.16
N ASP A 74 23.24 -27.56 -10.56
CA ASP A 74 23.40 -28.77 -9.74
C ASP A 74 22.59 -28.70 -8.43
N VAL A 75 22.32 -27.49 -7.93
CA VAL A 75 21.39 -27.28 -6.82
C VAL A 75 19.95 -27.57 -7.27
N TYR A 76 19.56 -27.19 -8.49
CA TYR A 76 18.26 -27.56 -9.04
C TYR A 76 18.12 -29.07 -9.15
N ASP A 77 19.10 -29.74 -9.76
CA ASP A 77 19.08 -31.19 -9.95
C ASP A 77 18.95 -31.94 -8.62
N LYS A 78 19.69 -31.48 -7.59
CA LYS A 78 19.62 -32.03 -6.23
C LYS A 78 18.18 -31.98 -5.68
N TYR A 79 17.51 -30.83 -5.75
CA TYR A 79 16.20 -30.65 -5.12
C TYR A 79 15.05 -31.14 -5.98
N ASN A 80 15.18 -31.05 -7.30
CA ASN A 80 14.20 -31.60 -8.24
C ASN A 80 14.17 -33.13 -8.21
N GLY A 81 15.26 -33.79 -7.81
CA GLY A 81 15.34 -35.25 -7.65
C GLY A 81 14.57 -35.82 -6.45
N TYR A 82 13.98 -35.00 -5.59
CA TYR A 82 13.19 -35.47 -4.45
C TYR A 82 11.82 -35.97 -4.92
N GLU A 83 11.35 -37.10 -4.37
CA GLU A 83 9.99 -37.60 -4.66
C GLU A 83 8.90 -36.64 -4.19
N SER A 84 9.13 -35.92 -3.10
CA SER A 84 8.27 -34.85 -2.58
C SER A 84 9.06 -33.92 -1.65
N GLY A 85 8.60 -32.67 -1.54
CA GLY A 85 9.18 -31.69 -0.59
C GLY A 85 10.53 -31.09 -0.98
N GLY A 86 11.02 -31.29 -2.21
CA GLY A 86 12.29 -30.71 -2.67
C GLY A 86 12.33 -29.18 -2.55
N GLN A 87 11.22 -28.51 -2.86
CA GLN A 87 11.06 -27.05 -2.77
C GLN A 87 11.17 -26.56 -1.33
N SER A 88 10.47 -27.19 -0.39
CA SER A 88 10.55 -26.85 1.03
C SER A 88 11.97 -27.03 1.57
N GLN A 89 12.67 -28.06 1.08
CA GLN A 89 14.00 -28.44 1.54
C GLN A 89 15.04 -27.46 1.00
N LEU A 90 14.86 -26.96 -0.23
CA LEU A 90 15.63 -25.84 -0.77
C LEU A 90 15.46 -24.57 0.08
N LEU A 91 14.21 -24.19 0.40
CA LEU A 91 13.95 -23.02 1.23
C LEU A 91 14.60 -23.14 2.63
N GLN A 92 14.58 -24.34 3.23
CA GLN A 92 15.27 -24.55 4.52
C GLN A 92 16.79 -24.47 4.40
N GLU A 93 17.40 -24.96 3.31
CA GLU A 93 18.85 -24.85 3.10
C GLU A 93 19.27 -23.38 2.99
N VAL A 94 18.61 -22.62 2.10
CA VAL A 94 18.91 -21.18 1.90
C VAL A 94 18.70 -20.40 3.21
N LYS A 95 17.62 -20.68 3.95
CA LYS A 95 17.39 -20.12 5.29
C LYS A 95 18.55 -20.41 6.24
N ASN A 96 19.05 -21.65 6.28
CA ASN A 96 20.14 -22.03 7.18
C ASN A 96 21.45 -21.30 6.81
N VAL A 97 21.75 -21.20 5.51
CA VAL A 97 22.89 -20.41 5.00
C VAL A 97 22.79 -18.95 5.45
N LEU A 98 21.61 -18.35 5.37
CA LEU A 98 21.40 -16.95 5.79
C LEU A 98 21.45 -16.78 7.32
N LYS A 99 21.02 -17.78 8.09
CA LYS A 99 21.14 -17.77 9.57
C LYS A 99 22.59 -17.72 10.04
N GLU A 100 23.56 -18.21 9.27
CA GLU A 100 24.98 -18.05 9.61
C GLU A 100 25.42 -16.58 9.58
N ARG A 101 24.88 -15.79 8.66
CA ARG A 101 25.15 -14.35 8.56
C ARG A 101 24.32 -13.53 9.55
N TYR A 102 23.07 -13.93 9.75
CA TYR A 102 22.07 -13.21 10.55
C TYR A 102 21.51 -14.09 11.69
N PRO A 103 22.33 -14.52 12.66
CA PRO A 103 21.92 -15.52 13.66
C PRO A 103 20.83 -15.03 14.63
N LYS A 104 20.66 -13.71 14.76
CA LYS A 104 19.70 -13.07 15.67
C LYS A 104 18.45 -12.53 14.99
N THR A 105 18.42 -12.54 13.65
CA THR A 105 17.30 -12.04 12.85
C THR A 105 16.27 -13.15 12.69
N ASP A 106 14.98 -12.85 12.71
CA ASP A 106 13.98 -13.88 12.40
C ASP A 106 14.04 -14.22 10.91
N ILE A 107 14.10 -15.52 10.60
CA ILE A 107 14.17 -16.01 9.23
C ILE A 107 13.28 -17.24 9.12
N SER A 108 12.33 -17.18 8.19
CA SER A 108 11.43 -18.27 7.87
C SER A 108 11.53 -18.60 6.38
N GLY A 109 11.20 -19.84 6.01
CA GLY A 109 11.17 -20.27 4.62
C GLY A 109 9.91 -21.08 4.43
N ASP A 110 8.97 -20.55 3.66
CA ASP A 110 7.69 -21.18 3.35
C ASP A 110 7.03 -20.50 2.14
N GLY A 111 6.05 -21.16 1.52
CA GLY A 111 5.42 -20.74 0.29
C GLY A 111 6.43 -20.70 -0.86
N GLN A 112 6.89 -19.51 -1.21
CA GLN A 112 7.74 -19.29 -2.40
C GLN A 112 9.07 -18.61 -2.09
N VAL A 113 9.29 -18.24 -0.82
CA VAL A 113 10.34 -17.30 -0.41
C VAL A 113 10.99 -17.71 0.91
N VAL A 114 12.21 -17.22 1.11
CA VAL A 114 12.85 -17.10 2.42
C VAL A 114 12.64 -15.66 2.90
N VAL A 115 11.86 -15.51 3.98
CA VAL A 115 11.52 -14.22 4.59
C VAL A 115 12.54 -13.89 5.67
N ILE A 116 13.12 -12.70 5.61
CA ILE A 116 14.11 -12.17 6.58
C ILE A 116 13.54 -10.89 7.19
N GLU A 117 13.25 -10.90 8.48
CA GLU A 117 12.59 -9.76 9.17
C GLU A 117 13.61 -8.80 9.78
N PHE A 118 13.87 -7.65 9.13
CA PHE A 118 14.63 -6.55 9.73
C PHE A 118 13.70 -5.53 10.38
N ASP A 119 14.23 -4.70 11.28
CA ASP A 119 13.45 -3.70 12.03
C ASP A 119 12.74 -2.67 11.12
N ALA A 120 13.33 -2.35 9.95
CA ALA A 120 12.83 -1.31 9.05
C ALA A 120 11.99 -1.84 7.88
N TYR A 121 12.24 -3.07 7.45
CA TYR A 121 11.59 -3.71 6.31
C TYR A 121 11.85 -5.22 6.34
N THR A 122 11.01 -5.96 5.63
CA THR A 122 11.12 -7.40 5.38
C THR A 122 11.82 -7.62 4.04
N VAL A 123 12.68 -8.63 3.97
CA VAL A 123 13.22 -9.12 2.69
C VAL A 123 12.54 -10.43 2.35
N GLU A 124 11.97 -10.50 1.15
CA GLU A 124 11.46 -11.73 0.54
C GLU A 124 12.46 -12.21 -0.51
N LEU A 125 13.28 -13.20 -0.16
CA LEU A 125 14.25 -13.79 -1.07
C LEU A 125 13.65 -15.01 -1.78
N VAL A 126 13.54 -14.95 -3.10
CA VAL A 126 13.18 -16.06 -3.98
C VAL A 126 14.46 -16.76 -4.45
N PRO A 127 14.77 -17.99 -4.00
CA PRO A 127 15.78 -18.81 -4.66
C PRO A 127 15.23 -19.26 -6.02
N ALA A 128 16.02 -19.09 -7.07
CA ALA A 128 15.56 -19.29 -8.43
C ALA A 128 16.61 -19.95 -9.31
N PHE A 129 16.19 -20.42 -10.47
CA PHE A 129 17.03 -21.04 -11.49
C PHE A 129 16.70 -20.42 -12.84
N ILE A 130 17.65 -20.43 -13.76
CA ILE A 130 17.42 -19.93 -15.12
C ILE A 130 16.48 -20.90 -15.84
N ASN A 131 15.37 -20.39 -16.38
CA ASN A 131 14.49 -21.16 -17.26
C ASN A 131 14.83 -20.91 -18.73
N ASP A 132 14.93 -19.63 -19.09
CA ASP A 132 15.31 -19.13 -20.40
C ASP A 132 15.94 -17.73 -20.26
N ALA A 133 16.21 -17.06 -21.39
CA ALA A 133 16.84 -15.74 -21.40
C ALA A 133 16.12 -14.64 -20.60
N SER A 134 14.84 -14.83 -20.28
CA SER A 134 13.96 -13.81 -19.70
C SER A 134 13.11 -14.30 -18.51
N SER A 135 13.24 -15.57 -18.12
CA SER A 135 12.39 -16.18 -17.11
C SER A 135 13.15 -17.11 -16.17
N PHE A 136 12.59 -17.26 -14.97
CA PHE A 136 13.19 -18.02 -13.89
C PHE A 136 12.23 -19.07 -13.35
N ILE A 137 12.78 -20.22 -12.96
CA ILE A 137 12.06 -21.24 -12.18
C ILE A 137 12.25 -20.93 -10.70
N TYR A 138 11.21 -21.06 -9.89
CA TYR A 138 11.27 -20.86 -8.44
C TYR A 138 10.42 -21.88 -7.67
N PRO A 139 10.73 -22.17 -6.40
CA PRO A 139 10.00 -23.14 -5.59
C PRO A 139 8.65 -22.61 -5.13
N ASP A 140 7.66 -23.48 -5.05
CA ASP A 140 6.39 -23.25 -4.37
C ASP A 140 6.05 -24.47 -3.51
N THR A 141 5.92 -24.30 -2.19
CA THR A 141 5.69 -25.38 -1.23
C THR A 141 4.23 -25.79 -1.09
N HIS A 142 3.29 -25.03 -1.68
CA HIS A 142 1.87 -25.33 -1.59
C HIS A 142 1.51 -26.65 -2.30
N ASP A 143 0.43 -27.30 -1.81
CA ASP A 143 -0.16 -28.49 -2.43
C ASP A 143 0.82 -29.65 -2.71
N GLY A 144 1.83 -29.82 -1.85
CA GLY A 144 2.83 -30.88 -1.96
C GLY A 144 4.11 -30.50 -2.72
N GLY A 145 4.19 -29.26 -3.20
CA GLY A 145 5.40 -28.71 -3.83
C GLY A 145 5.32 -28.69 -5.35
N SER A 146 5.74 -27.58 -5.96
CA SER A 146 5.90 -27.47 -7.41
C SER A 146 6.93 -26.42 -7.79
N TRP A 147 7.47 -26.51 -9.00
CA TRP A 147 8.31 -25.47 -9.60
C TRP A 147 7.44 -24.56 -10.45
N LYS A 148 7.53 -23.24 -10.22
CA LYS A 148 6.77 -22.20 -10.94
C LYS A 148 7.71 -21.36 -11.80
N VAL A 149 7.14 -20.59 -12.74
CA VAL A 149 7.91 -19.68 -13.61
C VAL A 149 7.54 -18.24 -13.33
N THR A 150 8.53 -17.34 -13.32
CA THR A 150 8.36 -15.89 -13.17
C THR A 150 9.20 -15.11 -14.18
N LYS A 151 8.77 -13.90 -14.53
CA LYS A 151 9.38 -13.03 -15.55
C LYS A 151 9.58 -11.59 -15.07
N PRO A 152 10.16 -11.36 -13.87
CA PRO A 152 10.20 -10.04 -13.26
C PRO A 152 11.01 -9.02 -14.08
N LEU A 153 12.02 -9.46 -14.83
CA LEU A 153 12.85 -8.58 -15.65
C LEU A 153 12.10 -8.01 -16.86
N LEU A 154 11.12 -8.74 -17.41
CA LEU A 154 10.26 -8.20 -18.46
C LEU A 154 9.35 -7.08 -17.93
N GLU A 155 8.88 -7.21 -16.68
CA GLU A 155 8.08 -6.15 -16.04
C GLU A 155 8.92 -4.90 -15.76
N GLN A 156 10.18 -5.09 -15.35
CA GLN A 156 11.12 -3.98 -15.14
C GLN A 156 11.44 -3.25 -16.44
N ALA A 157 11.76 -4.00 -17.51
CA ALA A 157 12.02 -3.44 -18.83
C ALA A 157 10.81 -2.64 -19.34
N ALA A 158 9.60 -3.19 -19.24
CA ALA A 158 8.38 -2.47 -19.61
C ALA A 158 8.18 -1.20 -18.77
N CYS A 159 8.42 -1.25 -17.45
CA CYS A 159 8.36 -0.05 -16.61
C CYS A 159 9.37 1.02 -17.05
N ASP A 160 10.59 0.62 -17.43
CA ASP A 160 11.61 1.54 -17.94
C ASP A 160 11.17 2.17 -19.27
N ASP A 161 10.64 1.39 -20.22
CA ASP A 161 10.14 1.90 -21.51
C ASP A 161 9.00 2.93 -21.36
N TYR A 162 8.02 2.65 -20.48
CA TYR A 162 6.93 3.61 -20.20
C TYR A 162 7.42 4.85 -19.46
N ASP A 163 8.38 4.70 -18.55
CA ASP A 163 8.92 5.84 -17.81
C ASP A 163 9.75 6.77 -18.70
N ASP A 164 10.60 6.20 -19.57
CA ASP A 164 11.42 6.96 -20.52
C ASP A 164 10.54 7.71 -21.54
N SER A 165 9.53 7.04 -22.11
CA SER A 165 8.61 7.66 -23.08
C SER A 165 7.67 8.71 -22.45
N SER A 166 7.38 8.61 -21.16
CA SER A 166 6.54 9.56 -20.43
C SER A 166 7.32 10.60 -19.62
N ASN A 167 8.66 10.68 -19.80
CA ASN A 167 9.52 11.61 -19.08
C ASN A 167 9.35 11.54 -17.54
N GLY A 168 9.26 10.32 -17.01
CA GLY A 168 9.09 10.04 -15.58
C GLY A 168 7.64 9.99 -15.08
N ALA A 169 6.66 10.38 -15.90
CA ALA A 169 5.27 10.48 -15.45
C ALA A 169 4.67 9.11 -15.11
N PHE A 170 5.05 8.05 -15.81
CA PHE A 170 4.59 6.69 -15.52
C PHE A 170 4.87 6.29 -14.06
N ARG A 171 6.11 6.43 -13.59
CA ARG A 171 6.47 6.11 -12.19
C ARG A 171 5.80 7.04 -11.20
N ASP A 172 5.70 8.33 -11.52
CA ASP A 172 5.01 9.30 -10.67
C ASP A 172 3.54 8.90 -10.49
N PHE A 173 2.84 8.50 -11.55
CA PHE A 173 1.44 8.05 -11.46
C PHE A 173 1.26 6.68 -10.79
N ALA A 174 2.18 5.75 -11.01
CA ALA A 174 2.24 4.51 -10.25
C ALA A 174 2.42 4.77 -8.74
N GLY A 175 3.23 5.76 -8.36
CA GLY A 175 3.41 6.23 -6.99
C GLY A 175 2.17 6.94 -6.43
N ILE A 176 1.55 7.84 -7.21
CA ILE A 176 0.32 8.56 -6.86
C ILE A 176 -0.81 7.58 -6.52
N LEU A 177 -1.01 6.53 -7.33
CA LEU A 177 -2.04 5.51 -7.04
C LEU A 177 -1.74 4.66 -5.80
N ARG A 178 -0.46 4.41 -5.50
CA ARG A 178 -0.06 3.75 -4.23
C ARG A 178 -0.31 4.64 -3.03
N ALA A 179 -0.01 5.94 -3.12
CA ALA A 179 -0.31 6.90 -2.07
C ALA A 179 -1.84 7.01 -1.86
N TRP A 180 -2.61 7.02 -2.94
CA TRP A 180 -4.07 7.01 -2.91
C TRP A 180 -4.64 5.76 -2.22
N LYS A 181 -4.21 4.53 -2.59
CA LYS A 181 -4.70 3.30 -1.93
C LYS A 181 -4.38 3.31 -0.44
N ASN A 182 -3.18 3.80 -0.08
CA ASN A 182 -2.71 3.83 1.30
C ASN A 182 -3.48 4.86 2.14
N ASN A 183 -3.76 6.03 1.56
CA ASN A 183 -4.54 7.07 2.22
C ASN A 183 -6.01 6.65 2.42
N ILE A 184 -6.65 6.09 1.39
CA ILE A 184 -8.07 5.72 1.42
C ILE A 184 -8.32 4.42 2.20
N GLY A 185 -7.35 3.49 2.22
CA GLY A 185 -7.45 2.24 2.96
C GLY A 185 -8.20 1.14 2.20
N PHE A 186 -7.63 0.67 1.09
CA PHE A 186 -8.09 -0.53 0.40
C PHE A 186 -6.94 -1.29 -0.26
N SER A 187 -7.07 -2.61 -0.36
CA SER A 187 -6.11 -3.45 -1.07
C SER A 187 -6.18 -3.15 -2.58
N PHE A 188 -5.02 -2.89 -3.17
CA PHE A 188 -4.85 -2.74 -4.61
C PHE A 188 -3.41 -3.15 -4.97
N SER A 189 -3.27 -4.26 -5.70
CA SER A 189 -1.96 -4.88 -5.96
C SER A 189 -1.02 -3.93 -6.71
N GLY A 190 0.24 -3.82 -6.28
CA GLY A 190 1.22 -2.94 -6.90
C GLY A 190 1.48 -3.26 -8.37
N LEU A 191 1.59 -4.53 -8.73
CA LEU A 191 1.76 -4.92 -10.14
C LEU A 191 0.50 -4.63 -10.98
N LEU A 192 -0.69 -4.74 -10.39
CA LEU A 192 -1.93 -4.35 -11.06
C LEU A 192 -1.99 -2.84 -11.28
N ILE A 193 -1.56 -2.04 -10.29
CA ILE A 193 -1.41 -0.59 -10.43
C ILE A 193 -0.47 -0.27 -11.59
N ASP A 194 0.73 -0.86 -11.60
CA ASP A 194 1.73 -0.61 -12.65
C ASP A 194 1.16 -0.94 -14.04
N SER A 195 0.42 -2.05 -14.15
CA SER A 195 -0.17 -2.51 -15.42
C SER A 195 -1.30 -1.61 -15.90
N LEU A 196 -2.20 -1.19 -15.00
CA LEU A 196 -3.31 -0.29 -15.35
C LEU A 196 -2.82 1.12 -15.69
N VAL A 197 -1.74 1.59 -15.05
CA VAL A 197 -1.10 2.85 -15.44
C VAL A 197 -0.47 2.71 -16.82
N ALA A 198 0.28 1.64 -17.10
CA ALA A 198 0.86 1.39 -18.42
C ALA A 198 -0.23 1.36 -19.51
N GLU A 199 -1.32 0.62 -19.28
CA GLU A 199 -2.47 0.55 -20.20
C GLU A 199 -3.15 1.93 -20.39
N PHE A 200 -3.21 2.75 -19.34
CA PHE A 200 -3.69 4.12 -19.45
C PHE A 200 -2.78 4.96 -20.36
N PHE A 201 -1.46 4.90 -20.18
CA PHE A 201 -0.51 5.63 -21.03
C PHE A 201 -0.57 5.15 -22.49
N GLU A 202 -0.63 3.83 -22.71
CA GLU A 202 -0.76 3.25 -24.05
C GLU A 202 -2.02 3.71 -24.80
N LYS A 203 -3.12 3.96 -24.08
CA LYS A 203 -4.38 4.43 -24.68
C LYS A 203 -4.49 5.95 -24.82
N ASN A 204 -3.54 6.71 -24.28
CA ASN A 204 -3.63 8.17 -24.16
C ASN A 204 -2.32 8.86 -24.58
N ASP A 205 -2.06 8.88 -25.88
CA ASP A 205 -0.91 9.58 -26.51
C ASP A 205 -0.86 11.09 -26.20
N LEU A 206 -1.97 11.67 -25.72
CA LEU A 206 -2.06 13.07 -25.29
C LEU A 206 -1.05 13.45 -24.19
N PHE A 207 -0.48 12.47 -23.49
CA PHE A 207 0.43 12.67 -22.37
C PHE A 207 1.88 12.24 -22.67
N GLU A 208 2.23 12.02 -23.93
CA GLU A 208 3.62 11.84 -24.34
C GLU A 208 4.43 13.09 -23.97
N GLY A 209 5.54 12.91 -23.23
CA GLY A 209 6.36 14.03 -22.74
C GLY A 209 5.66 14.94 -21.71
N ALA A 210 4.64 14.44 -21.00
CA ALA A 210 3.91 15.20 -19.98
C ALA A 210 4.82 15.84 -18.92
N THR A 211 4.35 16.96 -18.38
CA THR A 211 5.00 17.71 -17.31
C THR A 211 4.09 17.83 -16.09
N TYR A 212 4.60 18.36 -14.98
CA TYR A 212 3.77 18.62 -13.79
C TYR A 212 2.60 19.59 -14.02
N TYR A 213 2.54 20.31 -15.15
CA TYR A 213 1.38 21.13 -15.51
C TYR A 213 0.17 20.26 -15.92
N ASP A 214 0.42 19.07 -16.46
CA ASP A 214 -0.59 18.17 -17.00
C ASP A 214 -1.17 17.23 -15.93
N TYR A 215 -0.51 17.13 -14.76
CA TYR A 215 -0.80 16.11 -13.74
C TYR A 215 -2.21 16.15 -13.17
N ARG A 216 -2.83 17.33 -13.08
CA ARG A 216 -4.23 17.44 -12.65
C ARG A 216 -5.16 16.74 -13.64
N GLU A 217 -5.00 17.04 -14.92
CA GLU A 217 -5.84 16.51 -15.99
C GLU A 217 -5.58 15.02 -16.18
N MET A 218 -4.31 14.61 -16.16
CA MET A 218 -3.91 13.20 -16.18
C MET A 218 -4.51 12.41 -15.02
N LEU A 219 -4.46 12.94 -13.80
CA LEU A 219 -5.05 12.27 -12.63
C LEU A 219 -6.57 12.13 -12.74
N LEU A 220 -7.24 13.18 -13.23
CA LEU A 220 -8.68 13.12 -13.50
C LEU A 220 -8.99 12.04 -14.55
N ASN A 221 -8.26 11.99 -15.66
CA ASN A 221 -8.46 11.03 -16.74
C ASN A 221 -8.09 9.61 -16.31
N LEU A 222 -7.06 9.42 -15.48
CA LEU A 222 -6.69 8.13 -14.92
C LEU A 222 -7.79 7.60 -13.99
N PHE A 223 -8.36 8.43 -13.11
CA PHE A 223 -9.54 8.00 -12.35
C PHE A 223 -10.76 7.76 -13.24
N GLY A 224 -10.89 8.52 -14.32
CA GLY A 224 -11.88 8.29 -15.38
C GLY A 224 -11.75 6.91 -16.03
N PHE A 225 -10.52 6.49 -16.34
CA PHE A 225 -10.19 5.18 -16.86
C PHE A 225 -10.48 4.08 -15.81
N LEU A 226 -9.95 4.22 -14.59
CA LEU A 226 -10.09 3.21 -13.53
C LEU A 226 -11.54 2.98 -13.07
N LYS A 227 -12.41 4.00 -13.11
CA LYS A 227 -13.81 3.86 -12.69
C LYS A 227 -14.65 3.09 -13.71
N ASP A 228 -14.19 3.00 -14.96
CA ASP A 228 -14.88 2.31 -16.06
C ASP A 228 -14.38 0.86 -16.22
N GLU A 229 -13.39 0.45 -15.43
CA GLU A 229 -12.92 -0.93 -15.34
C GLU A 229 -14.00 -1.89 -14.80
N LYS A 230 -13.91 -3.15 -15.23
CA LYS A 230 -14.87 -4.19 -14.81
C LYS A 230 -14.54 -4.69 -13.41
N SER A 231 -15.31 -4.22 -12.42
CA SER A 231 -15.13 -4.60 -11.00
C SER A 231 -15.23 -6.11 -10.69
N ASN A 232 -15.80 -6.92 -11.60
CA ASN A 232 -15.93 -8.37 -11.47
C ASN A 232 -14.96 -9.16 -12.37
N GLN A 233 -14.01 -8.48 -13.01
CA GLN A 233 -12.99 -9.13 -13.81
C GLN A 233 -12.08 -10.00 -12.93
N SER A 234 -11.78 -11.20 -13.40
CA SER A 234 -11.02 -12.20 -12.64
C SER A 234 -9.51 -11.93 -12.65
N TYR A 235 -8.99 -11.38 -13.74
CA TYR A 235 -7.58 -11.06 -13.90
C TYR A 235 -7.34 -9.95 -14.94
N TRP A 236 -6.17 -9.33 -14.86
CA TRP A 236 -5.57 -8.45 -15.86
C TRP A 236 -4.24 -9.05 -16.31
N PHE A 237 -3.68 -8.55 -17.41
CA PHE A 237 -2.34 -8.92 -17.85
C PHE A 237 -1.30 -7.97 -17.26
N ALA A 238 -0.25 -8.53 -16.66
CA ALA A 238 0.88 -7.76 -16.16
C ALA A 238 1.65 -7.12 -17.31
N LEU A 239 2.04 -5.85 -17.16
CA LEU A 239 2.94 -5.18 -18.10
C LEU A 239 4.25 -5.95 -18.29
N GLY A 240 4.68 -6.11 -19.55
CA GLY A 240 5.92 -6.81 -19.93
C GLY A 240 5.83 -8.34 -19.85
N SER A 241 5.50 -8.90 -18.68
CA SER A 241 5.48 -10.35 -18.46
C SER A 241 4.24 -11.05 -19.02
N ASN A 242 3.13 -10.32 -19.22
CA ASN A 242 1.83 -10.84 -19.64
C ASN A 242 1.28 -11.95 -18.75
N GLN A 243 1.74 -12.06 -17.50
CA GLN A 243 1.17 -13.00 -16.54
C GLN A 243 -0.17 -12.48 -16.01
N HIS A 244 -1.02 -13.39 -15.54
CA HIS A 244 -2.30 -13.01 -14.94
C HIS A 244 -2.08 -12.37 -13.56
N VAL A 245 -2.70 -11.21 -13.33
CA VAL A 245 -2.72 -10.51 -12.05
C VAL A 245 -4.17 -10.35 -11.61
N SER A 246 -4.49 -10.77 -10.39
CA SER A 246 -5.83 -10.65 -9.82
C SER A 246 -5.93 -9.47 -8.85
N ASP A 247 -7.14 -8.91 -8.73
CA ASP A 247 -7.44 -7.87 -7.74
C ASP A 247 -7.89 -8.49 -6.40
N LYS A 248 -6.99 -8.49 -5.40
CA LYS A 248 -7.30 -8.87 -4.01
C LYS A 248 -8.28 -7.89 -3.33
N GLY A 249 -8.49 -6.71 -3.92
CA GLY A 249 -9.43 -5.69 -3.45
C GLY A 249 -10.90 -5.95 -3.80
N ASN A 250 -11.22 -6.99 -4.59
CA ASN A 250 -12.58 -7.33 -5.03
C ASN A 250 -13.31 -6.15 -5.73
N GLY A 251 -12.62 -5.46 -6.63
CA GLY A 251 -13.16 -4.36 -7.43
C GLY A 251 -13.39 -3.07 -6.66
N LYS A 252 -12.87 -2.95 -5.42
CA LYS A 252 -13.00 -1.73 -4.62
C LYS A 252 -12.36 -0.52 -5.29
N PHE A 253 -11.25 -0.71 -6.00
CA PHE A 253 -10.55 0.39 -6.68
C PHE A 253 -11.46 1.11 -7.68
N VAL A 254 -12.32 0.39 -8.41
CA VAL A 254 -13.29 0.97 -9.37
C VAL A 254 -14.24 1.94 -8.67
N LYS A 255 -14.86 1.51 -7.56
CA LYS A 255 -15.78 2.36 -6.77
C LYS A 255 -15.06 3.55 -6.13
N LYS A 256 -13.83 3.35 -5.67
CA LYS A 256 -13.02 4.42 -5.09
C LYS A 256 -12.57 5.42 -6.15
N ALA A 257 -12.25 4.96 -7.36
CA ALA A 257 -11.88 5.79 -8.50
C ALA A 257 -13.06 6.66 -8.94
N GLN A 258 -14.29 6.12 -8.97
CA GLN A 258 -15.50 6.91 -9.23
C GLN A 258 -15.63 8.09 -8.25
N ILE A 259 -15.49 7.82 -6.95
CA ILE A 259 -15.57 8.86 -5.91
C ILE A 259 -14.46 9.92 -6.09
N ALA A 260 -13.23 9.49 -6.38
CA ALA A 260 -12.11 10.40 -6.60
C ALA A 260 -12.31 11.24 -7.87
N TYR A 261 -12.81 10.64 -8.95
CA TYR A 261 -13.14 11.29 -10.21
C TYR A 261 -14.20 12.39 -10.02
N GLU A 262 -15.33 12.04 -9.42
CA GLU A 262 -16.43 12.99 -9.14
C GLU A 262 -15.91 14.16 -8.31
N LYS A 263 -15.15 13.86 -7.25
CA LYS A 263 -14.60 14.88 -6.38
C LYS A 263 -13.66 15.84 -7.10
N LEU A 264 -12.72 15.34 -7.90
CA LEU A 264 -11.79 16.20 -8.65
C LEU A 264 -12.50 16.99 -9.75
N LYS A 265 -13.51 16.39 -10.39
CA LYS A 265 -14.30 17.04 -11.44
C LYS A 265 -15.13 18.21 -10.90
N GLU A 266 -15.69 18.07 -9.71
CA GLU A 266 -16.50 19.10 -9.05
C GLU A 266 -15.66 20.17 -8.33
N SER A 267 -14.35 19.95 -8.19
CA SER A 267 -13.45 20.88 -7.51
C SER A 267 -13.14 22.12 -8.36
N SER A 268 -13.24 23.28 -7.74
CA SER A 268 -12.75 24.56 -8.27
C SER A 268 -11.34 24.85 -7.76
N ASP A 269 -10.69 25.88 -8.31
CA ASP A 269 -9.34 26.26 -7.88
C ASP A 269 -9.26 26.60 -6.37
N ASP A 270 -10.38 27.04 -5.76
CA ASP A 270 -10.44 27.38 -4.34
C ASP A 270 -10.39 26.17 -3.39
N ASN A 271 -10.86 25.00 -3.83
CA ASN A 271 -10.96 23.78 -3.00
C ASN A 271 -10.15 22.59 -3.54
N LEU A 272 -9.45 22.76 -4.66
CA LEU A 272 -8.70 21.69 -5.33
C LEU A 272 -7.61 21.07 -4.44
N ASN A 273 -6.80 21.86 -3.74
CA ASN A 273 -5.77 21.32 -2.84
C ASN A 273 -6.38 20.51 -1.68
N GLU A 274 -7.56 20.89 -1.20
CA GLU A 274 -8.26 20.14 -0.15
C GLU A 274 -8.78 18.81 -0.71
N ALA A 275 -9.39 18.83 -1.89
CA ALA A 275 -9.81 17.62 -2.59
C ALA A 275 -8.63 16.66 -2.85
N LEU A 276 -7.50 17.18 -3.34
CA LEU A 276 -6.28 16.40 -3.57
C LEU A 276 -5.70 15.87 -2.27
N SER A 277 -5.67 16.67 -1.19
CA SER A 277 -5.20 16.21 0.12
C SER A 277 -6.08 15.10 0.70
N GLU A 278 -7.39 15.15 0.46
CA GLU A 278 -8.30 14.08 0.89
C GLU A 278 -8.14 12.79 0.07
N ILE A 279 -7.81 12.90 -1.22
CA ILE A 279 -7.59 11.74 -2.11
C ILE A 279 -6.20 11.14 -1.88
N LEU A 280 -5.16 11.96 -1.91
CA LEU A 280 -3.75 11.56 -1.92
C LEU A 280 -3.11 11.52 -0.53
N GLY A 281 -3.77 12.11 0.46
CA GLY A 281 -3.32 12.16 1.84
C GLY A 281 -2.48 13.40 2.16
N CYS A 282 -2.00 13.45 3.40
CA CYS A 282 -1.34 14.63 3.97
C CYS A 282 0.10 14.86 3.49
N ASP A 283 0.65 14.01 2.64
CA ASP A 283 1.92 14.28 1.94
C ASP A 283 1.74 15.25 0.76
N PHE A 284 0.50 15.42 0.28
CA PHE A 284 0.17 16.43 -0.72
C PHE A 284 0.21 17.83 -0.07
N PRO A 285 0.87 18.82 -0.70
CA PRO A 285 0.97 20.15 -0.12
C PRO A 285 -0.39 20.81 0.15
N LYS A 286 -0.55 21.30 1.38
CA LYS A 286 -1.69 22.13 1.76
C LYS A 286 -1.59 23.51 1.10
N SER A 287 -2.75 24.10 0.79
CA SER A 287 -2.79 25.47 0.28
C SER A 287 -2.25 26.48 1.30
N ASP A 288 -1.65 27.57 0.82
CA ASP A 288 -1.14 28.66 1.68
C ASP A 288 -2.24 29.21 2.60
N LYS A 289 -3.49 29.22 2.13
CA LYS A 289 -4.68 29.60 2.90
C LYS A 289 -4.92 28.65 4.08
N ALA A 290 -4.86 27.34 3.86
CA ALA A 290 -5.03 26.33 4.91
C ALA A 290 -3.90 26.39 5.95
N VAL A 291 -2.67 26.60 5.52
CA VAL A 291 -1.51 26.76 6.42
C VAL A 291 -1.67 28.01 7.30
N ARG A 292 -2.08 29.15 6.73
CA ARG A 292 -2.34 30.37 7.50
C ARG A 292 -3.48 30.20 8.50
N ALA A 293 -4.58 29.56 8.08
CA ALA A 293 -5.71 29.30 8.96
C ALA A 293 -5.30 28.43 10.16
N TYR A 294 -4.49 27.38 9.93
CA TYR A 294 -3.92 26.55 10.98
C TYR A 294 -3.07 27.36 11.97
N ASN A 295 -2.16 28.21 11.47
CA ASN A 295 -1.28 29.02 12.32
C ASN A 295 -2.00 30.11 13.14
N LEU A 296 -3.21 30.51 12.74
CA LEU A 296 -4.04 31.49 13.43
C LEU A 296 -5.05 30.84 14.39
N SER A 297 -5.12 29.51 14.46
CA SER A 297 -6.06 28.81 15.32
C SER A 297 -5.69 28.91 16.80
N ASN A 298 -6.68 29.13 17.67
CA ASN A 298 -6.50 29.31 19.12
C ASN A 298 -6.88 28.05 19.93
N TYR A 299 -7.10 26.92 19.29
CA TYR A 299 -7.46 25.65 19.93
C TYR A 299 -6.26 24.68 19.96
N LYS A 300 -6.25 23.75 20.92
CA LYS A 300 -5.22 22.72 20.96
C LYS A 300 -5.51 21.63 19.91
N ASN A 301 -4.69 21.54 18.86
CA ASN A 301 -4.79 20.46 17.89
C ASN A 301 -3.99 19.23 18.35
N THR A 302 -4.66 18.12 18.61
CA THR A 302 -4.05 16.85 19.05
C THR A 302 -4.07 15.76 17.97
N GLU A 303 -4.25 16.13 16.71
CA GLU A 303 -4.30 15.18 15.61
C GLU A 303 -2.95 14.49 15.38
N GLU A 304 -2.98 13.17 15.34
CA GLU A 304 -1.87 12.31 14.94
C GLU A 304 -2.20 11.62 13.61
N PHE A 305 -1.15 11.24 12.87
CA PHE A 305 -1.27 10.48 11.62
C PHE A 305 -0.56 9.13 11.76
N ILE A 306 -1.18 8.07 11.22
CA ILE A 306 -0.65 6.70 11.38
C ILE A 306 0.75 6.55 10.76
N LYS A 307 1.00 7.28 9.67
CA LYS A 307 2.30 7.31 8.98
C LYS A 307 3.45 7.86 9.82
N ASP A 308 3.14 8.67 10.83
CA ASP A 308 4.15 9.22 11.75
C ASP A 308 4.52 8.21 12.85
N LYS A 309 3.73 7.13 12.98
CA LYS A 309 3.96 6.04 13.93
C LYS A 309 4.50 4.77 13.25
N PHE A 310 4.04 4.48 12.03
CA PHE A 310 4.38 3.26 11.29
C PHE A 310 4.51 3.54 9.78
N PRO A 311 5.38 2.83 9.05
CA PRO A 311 5.25 2.70 7.60
C PRO A 311 3.83 2.27 7.21
N VAL A 312 3.34 2.73 6.06
CA VAL A 312 1.99 2.43 5.58
C VAL A 312 2.08 1.75 4.23
N ASP A 313 1.63 0.51 4.17
CA ASP A 313 1.42 -0.21 2.91
C ASP A 313 0.15 -1.06 3.00
N ILE A 314 -0.94 -0.52 2.46
CA ILE A 314 -2.25 -1.16 2.57
C ILE A 314 -2.34 -2.31 1.56
N VAL A 315 -2.27 -3.53 2.08
CA VAL A 315 -2.34 -4.78 1.32
C VAL A 315 -3.52 -5.66 1.73
N TYR A 316 -4.16 -5.34 2.86
CA TYR A 316 -5.35 -6.05 3.36
C TYR A 316 -6.59 -5.16 3.37
N ASN A 317 -7.74 -5.83 3.31
CA ASN A 317 -9.04 -5.23 3.46
C ASN A 317 -9.44 -5.15 4.94
N LEU A 318 -9.96 -4.01 5.36
CA LEU A 318 -10.55 -3.79 6.67
C LEU A 318 -11.94 -3.18 6.52
N ARG A 319 -12.91 -3.70 7.26
CA ARG A 319 -14.23 -3.10 7.39
C ARG A 319 -14.54 -2.86 8.87
N ILE A 320 -14.97 -1.65 9.16
CA ILE A 320 -15.49 -1.25 10.47
C ILE A 320 -16.93 -0.78 10.36
N ASP A 321 -17.66 -0.84 11.46
CA ASP A 321 -18.96 -0.19 11.65
C ASP A 321 -19.12 0.21 13.12
N CYS A 322 -20.26 0.75 13.48
CA CYS A 322 -20.57 1.15 14.85
C CYS A 322 -21.98 0.73 15.25
N GLU A 323 -22.13 0.08 16.40
CA GLU A 323 -23.43 -0.07 17.04
C GLU A 323 -23.83 1.25 17.72
N VAL A 324 -25.02 1.74 17.41
CA VAL A 324 -25.60 2.94 18.01
C VAL A 324 -26.63 2.53 19.05
N LYS A 325 -26.40 2.90 20.31
CA LYS A 325 -27.21 2.51 21.47
C LYS A 325 -27.87 3.73 22.12
N GLN A 326 -29.12 3.55 22.53
CA GLN A 326 -29.88 4.48 23.36
C GLN A 326 -30.86 3.69 24.22
N ASP A 327 -30.98 4.06 25.49
CA ASP A 327 -31.87 3.39 26.44
C ASP A 327 -33.32 3.37 25.95
N GLY A 328 -33.92 2.18 25.93
CA GLY A 328 -35.30 1.97 25.46
C GLY A 328 -35.48 1.89 23.94
N TRP A 329 -34.41 1.96 23.15
CA TRP A 329 -34.47 1.88 21.68
C TRP A 329 -33.69 0.67 21.15
N ARG A 330 -34.12 0.16 19.98
CA ARG A 330 -33.41 -0.92 19.29
C ARG A 330 -32.07 -0.43 18.76
N THR A 331 -31.02 -1.19 19.04
CA THR A 331 -29.68 -0.96 18.48
C THR A 331 -29.67 -1.12 16.96
N ASN A 332 -28.97 -0.22 16.28
CA ASN A 332 -28.80 -0.24 14.83
C ASN A 332 -27.35 0.11 14.47
N LEU A 333 -26.91 -0.25 13.26
CA LEU A 333 -25.59 0.11 12.76
C LEU A 333 -25.57 1.56 12.29
N LEU A 334 -24.48 2.26 12.58
CA LEU A 334 -24.27 3.64 12.14
C LEU A 334 -24.32 3.75 10.62
N SER A 335 -23.72 2.80 9.89
CA SER A 335 -23.78 2.78 8.43
C SER A 335 -25.23 2.74 7.90
N LYS A 336 -26.12 2.03 8.59
CA LYS A 336 -27.54 1.98 8.23
C LYS A 336 -28.24 3.29 8.57
N ILE A 337 -28.00 3.86 9.75
CA ILE A 337 -28.55 5.16 10.14
C ILE A 337 -28.14 6.25 9.16
N ILE A 338 -26.85 6.33 8.78
CA ILE A 338 -26.38 7.34 7.82
C ILE A 338 -27.02 7.14 6.45
N LYS A 339 -27.21 5.90 6.02
CA LYS A 339 -27.87 5.61 4.74
C LYS A 339 -29.34 6.06 4.73
N ASP A 340 -30.05 5.83 5.83
CA ASP A 340 -31.49 6.08 5.93
C ASP A 340 -31.79 7.56 6.27
N ASP A 341 -31.06 8.14 7.21
CA ASP A 341 -31.33 9.46 7.80
C ASP A 341 -30.31 10.55 7.38
N GLY A 342 -29.14 10.16 6.86
CA GLY A 342 -28.05 11.08 6.50
C GLY A 342 -27.19 11.57 7.67
N PHE A 343 -27.65 11.44 8.92
CA PHE A 343 -26.93 11.90 10.11
C PHE A 343 -27.24 11.08 11.36
N LEU A 344 -26.36 11.19 12.35
CA LEU A 344 -26.53 10.63 13.69
C LEU A 344 -27.01 11.72 14.65
N LYS A 345 -28.03 11.44 15.47
CA LYS A 345 -28.47 12.37 16.52
C LYS A 345 -27.48 12.42 17.69
N ILE A 346 -27.48 13.52 18.44
CA ILE A 346 -26.77 13.61 19.72
C ILE A 346 -27.30 12.61 20.76
N ASP A 347 -26.56 12.47 21.86
CA ASP A 347 -26.90 11.66 23.04
C ASP A 347 -27.06 10.16 22.75
N LYS A 348 -26.12 9.61 21.97
CA LYS A 348 -26.00 8.17 21.70
C LYS A 348 -24.70 7.63 22.27
N SER A 349 -24.74 6.37 22.70
CA SER A 349 -23.54 5.57 22.95
C SER A 349 -23.12 4.87 21.66
N LEU A 350 -21.85 4.96 21.31
CA LEU A 350 -21.27 4.46 20.07
C LEU A 350 -20.24 3.38 20.38
N GLU A 351 -20.43 2.19 19.84
CA GLU A 351 -19.46 1.10 19.94
C GLU A 351 -18.95 0.75 18.54
N PHE A 352 -17.78 1.28 18.18
CA PHE A 352 -17.09 0.97 16.94
C PHE A 352 -16.49 -0.42 17.02
N MET A 353 -16.54 -1.17 15.92
CA MET A 353 -16.05 -2.54 15.87
C MET A 353 -15.50 -2.90 14.49
N ILE A 354 -14.51 -3.80 14.47
CA ILE A 354 -14.06 -4.45 13.24
C ILE A 354 -15.12 -5.48 12.83
N MET A 355 -15.71 -5.28 11.65
CA MET A 355 -16.68 -6.19 11.07
C MET A 355 -16.01 -7.35 10.35
N SER A 356 -14.91 -7.06 9.64
CA SER A 356 -14.11 -8.08 8.96
C SER A 356 -12.74 -7.56 8.55
N THR A 357 -11.79 -8.48 8.45
CA THR A 357 -10.50 -8.26 7.78
C THR A 357 -9.99 -9.59 7.21
N ASP A 358 -9.24 -9.52 6.12
CA ASP A 358 -8.50 -10.64 5.53
C ASP A 358 -7.01 -10.65 5.96
N CYS A 359 -6.60 -9.76 6.86
CA CYS A 359 -5.27 -9.78 7.46
C CYS A 359 -5.16 -10.99 8.42
N PRO A 360 -4.19 -11.90 8.24
CA PRO A 360 -4.00 -13.02 9.15
C PRO A 360 -3.31 -12.57 10.44
N GLN A 361 -3.81 -13.06 11.58
CA GLN A 361 -3.19 -12.88 12.90
C GLN A 361 -1.78 -13.51 12.95
N PRO A 362 -0.88 -13.04 13.85
CA PRO A 362 -1.08 -11.96 14.80
C PRO A 362 -0.97 -10.56 14.18
N TYR A 363 -1.71 -9.59 14.73
CA TYR A 363 -1.57 -8.16 14.43
C TYR A 363 -2.05 -7.28 15.59
N ASP A 364 -1.60 -6.02 15.60
CA ASP A 364 -2.04 -4.98 16.53
C ASP A 364 -3.16 -4.11 15.92
N ILE A 365 -4.04 -3.57 16.78
CA ILE A 365 -5.14 -2.69 16.37
C ILE A 365 -4.97 -1.30 17.00
N TYR A 366 -5.15 -0.27 16.20
CA TYR A 366 -5.14 1.13 16.63
C TYR A 366 -6.42 1.85 16.20
N TRP A 367 -6.91 2.76 17.03
CA TRP A 367 -8.09 3.58 16.77
C TRP A 367 -7.76 5.07 16.80
N LYS A 368 -8.40 5.83 15.91
CA LYS A 368 -8.40 7.30 15.90
C LYS A 368 -9.83 7.80 15.90
N VAL A 369 -10.13 8.72 16.82
CA VAL A 369 -11.40 9.45 16.84
C VAL A 369 -11.09 10.91 16.60
N ARG A 370 -11.60 11.45 15.48
CA ARG A 370 -11.38 12.83 15.08
C ARG A 370 -12.66 13.63 15.29
N ASN A 371 -12.53 14.68 16.11
CA ASN A 371 -13.57 15.67 16.29
C ASN A 371 -13.15 17.01 15.67
N VAL A 372 -13.95 17.53 14.72
CA VAL A 372 -13.69 18.82 14.06
C VAL A 372 -14.94 19.70 14.01
N GLY A 373 -14.76 20.96 13.58
CA GLY A 373 -15.82 21.94 13.40
C GLY A 373 -16.02 22.87 14.59
N ASP A 374 -16.79 23.94 14.37
CA ASP A 374 -16.96 25.08 15.28
C ASP A 374 -17.28 24.68 16.73
N GLU A 375 -18.10 23.64 16.92
CA GLU A 375 -18.50 23.20 18.25
C GLU A 375 -17.39 22.43 18.99
N ALA A 376 -16.52 21.72 18.26
CA ALA A 376 -15.32 21.12 18.83
C ALA A 376 -14.31 22.21 19.24
N GLU A 377 -14.13 23.23 18.40
CA GLU A 377 -13.25 24.38 18.67
C GLU A 377 -13.73 25.18 19.89
N ARG A 378 -15.03 25.49 19.95
CA ARG A 378 -15.64 26.22 21.07
C ARG A 378 -15.49 25.49 22.41
N ARG A 379 -15.42 24.15 22.39
CA ARG A 379 -15.26 23.30 23.58
C ARG A 379 -13.80 22.98 23.91
N ASP A 380 -12.85 23.40 23.07
CA ASP A 380 -11.45 22.95 23.11
C ASP A 380 -11.34 21.40 23.14
N ASP A 381 -12.20 20.73 22.37
CA ASP A 381 -12.31 19.26 22.27
C ASP A 381 -11.98 18.78 20.83
N ILE A 382 -11.01 19.45 20.20
CA ILE A 382 -10.42 18.98 18.94
C ILE A 382 -9.55 17.77 19.25
N ARG A 383 -10.01 16.59 18.81
CA ARG A 383 -9.34 15.28 19.04
C ARG A 383 -8.80 14.72 17.75
N GLY A 384 -7.83 13.81 17.85
CA GLY A 384 -7.30 13.06 16.71
C GLY A 384 -6.12 12.15 17.04
N GLN A 385 -5.91 11.83 18.31
CA GLN A 385 -4.88 10.93 18.78
C GLN A 385 -5.15 9.51 18.28
N ILE A 386 -4.08 8.75 18.05
CA ILE A 386 -4.10 7.35 17.67
C ILE A 386 -3.69 6.52 18.88
N VAL A 387 -4.61 5.67 19.35
CA VAL A 387 -4.41 4.84 20.54
C VAL A 387 -4.42 3.36 20.19
N LYS A 388 -3.55 2.56 20.81
CA LYS A 388 -3.58 1.11 20.71
C LYS A 388 -4.83 0.59 21.42
N GLY A 389 -5.57 -0.29 20.77
CA GLY A 389 -6.86 -0.79 21.26
C GLY A 389 -7.08 -2.26 20.96
N ARG A 390 -8.36 -2.68 21.02
CA ARG A 390 -8.81 -4.04 20.68
C ARG A 390 -9.70 -3.98 19.43
N SER A 391 -10.44 -5.05 19.15
CA SER A 391 -11.40 -5.11 18.04
C SER A 391 -12.60 -4.18 18.16
N SER A 392 -12.80 -3.52 19.31
CA SER A 392 -13.82 -2.49 19.51
C SER A 392 -13.30 -1.26 20.27
N HIS A 393 -14.00 -0.14 20.10
CA HIS A 393 -13.72 1.15 20.75
C HIS A 393 -15.02 1.91 21.02
N THR A 394 -15.17 2.50 22.21
CA THR A 394 -16.41 3.17 22.65
C THR A 394 -16.27 4.69 22.66
N GLU A 395 -17.29 5.39 22.18
CA GLU A 395 -17.41 6.86 22.16
C GLU A 395 -18.86 7.31 22.39
N HIS A 396 -19.10 8.62 22.40
CA HIS A 396 -20.44 9.21 22.58
C HIS A 396 -20.68 10.38 21.61
N SER A 397 -21.91 10.51 21.09
CA SER A 397 -22.31 11.64 20.23
C SER A 397 -22.69 12.89 21.03
N ARG A 398 -21.71 13.53 21.66
CA ARG A 398 -21.95 14.63 22.63
C ARG A 398 -22.36 15.96 22.00
N TYR A 399 -22.01 16.20 20.74
CA TYR A 399 -22.29 17.46 20.08
C TYR A 399 -22.25 17.34 18.56
N LYS A 400 -22.98 18.23 17.89
CA LYS A 400 -23.06 18.32 16.43
C LYS A 400 -21.71 18.63 15.81
N GLY A 401 -21.46 18.10 14.62
CA GLY A 401 -20.27 18.41 13.85
C GLY A 401 -19.86 17.26 12.92
N PRO A 402 -18.93 17.56 12.01
CA PRO A 402 -18.24 16.52 11.26
C PRO A 402 -17.30 15.78 12.19
N HIS A 403 -17.55 14.50 12.41
CA HIS A 403 -16.66 13.61 13.14
C HIS A 403 -16.34 12.39 12.29
N TYR A 404 -15.24 11.70 12.59
CA TYR A 404 -14.96 10.40 11.98
C TYR A 404 -14.12 9.52 12.91
N THR A 405 -14.23 8.21 12.70
CA THR A 405 -13.41 7.21 13.36
C THR A 405 -12.61 6.44 12.32
N GLU A 406 -11.32 6.25 12.56
CA GLU A 406 -10.44 5.38 11.78
C GLU A 406 -9.97 4.21 12.64
N CYS A 407 -9.79 3.05 11.99
CA CYS A 407 -9.17 1.87 12.55
C CYS A 407 -7.99 1.47 11.66
N TYR A 408 -6.90 1.05 12.29
CA TYR A 408 -5.69 0.59 11.62
C TYR A 408 -5.29 -0.79 12.14
N ILE A 409 -4.86 -1.66 11.23
CA ILE A 409 -4.23 -2.93 11.56
C ILE A 409 -2.73 -2.77 11.28
N VAL A 410 -1.92 -3.05 12.30
CA VAL A 410 -0.46 -3.02 12.21
C VAL A 410 0.08 -4.43 12.36
N LYS A 411 0.79 -4.91 11.34
CA LYS A 411 1.43 -6.22 11.33
C LYS A 411 2.92 -6.05 11.04
N HIS A 412 3.76 -6.68 11.87
CA HIS A 412 5.23 -6.59 11.78
C HIS A 412 5.73 -5.14 11.69
N GLY A 413 5.14 -4.24 12.48
CA GLY A 413 5.53 -2.82 12.50
C GLY A 413 5.00 -1.96 11.34
N VAL A 414 4.20 -2.52 10.43
CA VAL A 414 3.66 -1.82 9.25
C VAL A 414 2.14 -1.71 9.34
N CYS A 415 1.58 -0.54 9.04
CA CYS A 415 0.14 -0.36 8.89
C CYS A 415 -0.33 -0.98 7.57
N VAL A 416 -0.92 -2.18 7.65
CA VAL A 416 -1.27 -3.02 6.48
C VAL A 416 -2.76 -2.99 6.11
N ALA A 417 -3.61 -2.45 6.98
CA ALA A 417 -5.02 -2.21 6.70
C ALA A 417 -5.52 -0.95 7.41
N LYS A 418 -6.41 -0.21 6.73
CA LYS A 418 -7.02 1.02 7.24
C LYS A 418 -8.49 1.04 6.86
N ALA A 419 -9.34 1.51 7.75
CA ALA A 419 -10.73 1.80 7.45
C ALA A 419 -11.18 3.08 8.16
N ARG A 420 -12.11 3.80 7.55
CA ARG A 420 -12.71 5.03 8.10
C ARG A 420 -14.23 4.96 8.00
N ILE A 421 -14.91 5.44 9.03
CA ILE A 421 -16.34 5.71 9.03
C ILE A 421 -16.58 7.16 9.44
N ASN A 422 -17.34 7.90 8.62
CA ASN A 422 -17.77 9.25 8.97
C ASN A 422 -18.93 9.15 9.98
N VAL A 423 -18.95 10.08 10.93
CA VAL A 423 -19.94 10.17 12.00
C VAL A 423 -20.54 11.58 11.97
N PRO A 424 -21.36 11.92 10.96
CA PRO A 424 -21.98 13.24 10.87
C PRO A 424 -23.02 13.38 11.99
N ILE A 425 -22.72 14.16 13.03
CA ILE A 425 -23.64 14.36 14.15
C ILE A 425 -24.47 15.63 13.94
N SER A 426 -25.79 15.51 14.03
CA SER A 426 -26.74 16.64 14.01
C SER A 426 -27.66 16.60 15.24
N GLY A 427 -28.26 17.76 15.54
CA GLY A 427 -29.20 17.96 16.65
C GLY A 427 -30.58 17.38 16.38
#